data_AF-A0AA40JJ92-F1
#
_entry.id   AF-A0AA40JJ92-F1
#
_cell.length_a   1.000
_cell.length_b   1.000
_cell.length_c   1.000
_cell.angle_alpha   90.00
_cell.angle_beta   90.00
_cell.angle_gamma   90.00
#
_symmetry.space_group_name_H-M   'P 1'
#
loop_
_entity.id
_entity.type
_entity.pdbx_description
1 polymer ?
#
loop_
_entity_poly.entity_id
_entity_poly.type
_entity_poly.pdbx_seq_one_letter_code
_entity_poly.pdbx_strand_id
1 'polypeptide(L)' 'MKTVYELLMDAPDEQVTRCQLAWKAVAAGDWHDAAHFLRNAADDAGATPWAADVRALADACAARIGTA' A
#
# COMPACT_ATOMS: atom_id res chain seq x y z
N MET A 1 7.03 10.33 4.86
CA MET A 1 6.41 9.10 4.34
C MET A 1 4.91 9.31 4.40
N LYS A 2 4.20 9.21 3.27
CA LYS A 2 2.74 9.34 3.25
C LYS A 2 2.10 8.13 3.95
N THR A 3 0.98 8.35 4.60
CA THR A 3 0.12 7.30 5.18
C THR A 3 -0.69 6.60 4.08
N VAL A 4 -1.23 5.40 4.35
CA VAL A 4 -2.14 4.71 3.41
C VAL A 4 -3.31 5.61 3.01
N TYR A 5 -3.84 6.40 3.95
CA TYR A 5 -4.97 7.30 3.69
C TYR A 5 -4.61 8.41 2.69
N GLU A 6 -3.44 9.02 2.83
CA GLU A 6 -2.95 10.03 1.88
C GLU A 6 -2.71 9.43 0.49
N LEU A 7 -2.22 8.18 0.41
CA LEU A 7 -2.06 7.50 -0.87
C LEU A 7 -3.37 7.09 -1.52
N LEU A 8 -4.42 6.85 -0.73
CA LEU A 8 -5.77 6.58 -1.22
C LEU A 8 -6.36 7.81 -1.92
N MET A 9 -6.09 9.02 -1.41
CA MET A 9 -6.60 10.27 -1.97
C MET A 9 -5.94 10.63 -3.31
N ASP A 10 -4.69 10.21 -3.50
CA ASP A 10 -3.91 10.42 -4.74
C ASP A 10 -3.94 9.19 -5.67
N ALA A 11 -4.71 8.14 -5.33
CA ALA A 11 -4.71 6.89 -6.06
C ALA A 11 -5.33 7.05 -7.46
N PRO A 12 -4.70 6.49 -8.52
CA PRO A 12 -5.37 6.32 -9.80
C PRO A 12 -6.66 5.51 -9.63
N ASP A 13 -7.72 5.84 -10.37
CA ASP A 13 -9.05 5.21 -10.26
C ASP A 13 -8.98 3.67 -10.28
N GLU A 14 -8.12 3.13 -11.13
CA GLU A 14 -7.87 1.69 -11.30
C GLU A 14 -7.28 1.01 -10.04
N GLN A 15 -6.68 1.80 -9.15
CA GLN A 15 -5.98 1.34 -7.95
C GLN A 15 -6.70 1.67 -6.65
N VAL A 16 -7.79 2.45 -6.69
CA VAL A 16 -8.59 2.82 -5.51
C VAL A 16 -9.03 1.58 -4.73
N THR A 17 -9.57 0.56 -5.42
CA THR A 17 -10.02 -0.68 -4.76
C THR A 17 -8.88 -1.41 -4.05
N ARG A 18 -7.69 -1.51 -4.66
CA ARG A 18 -6.53 -2.17 -4.03
C ARG A 18 -6.04 -1.37 -2.83
N CYS A 19 -6.05 -0.04 -2.90
CA CYS A 19 -5.66 0.82 -1.78
C CYS A 19 -6.66 0.74 -0.62
N GLN A 20 -7.95 0.59 -0.90
CA GLN A 20 -8.96 0.33 0.14
C GLN A 20 -8.75 -1.02 0.83
N LEU A 21 -8.35 -2.07 0.10
CA LEU A 21 -8.00 -3.36 0.69
C LEU A 21 -6.76 -3.26 1.58
N ALA A 22 -5.71 -2.59 1.11
CA ALA A 22 -4.51 -2.32 1.90
C ALA A 22 -4.83 -1.54 3.18
N TRP A 23 -5.70 -0.53 3.10
CA TRP A 23 -6.13 0.25 4.26
C TRP A 23 -6.85 -0.61 5.31
N LYS A 24 -7.77 -1.48 4.87
CA LYS A 24 -8.47 -2.41 5.76
C LYS A 24 -7.50 -3.38 6.44
N ALA A 25 -6.54 -3.94 5.70
CA ALA A 25 -5.52 -4.83 6.25
C ALA A 25 -4.63 -4.12 7.28
N VAL A 26 -4.20 -2.87 7.00
CA VAL A 26 -3.47 -2.04 7.98
C VAL A 26 -4.29 -1.80 9.25
N ALA A 27 -5.58 -1.51 9.13
CA ALA A 27 -6.46 -1.30 10.28
C ALA A 27 -6.67 -2.57 11.12
N ALA A 28 -6.66 -3.75 10.48
CA ALA A 28 -6.75 -5.04 11.14
C ALA A 28 -5.42 -5.50 11.77
N GLY A 29 -4.30 -4.87 11.41
CA GLY A 29 -2.95 -5.31 11.81
C GLY A 29 -2.39 -6.44 10.94
N ASP A 30 -3.05 -6.76 9.82
CA ASP A 30 -2.65 -7.78 8.86
C ASP A 30 -1.55 -7.23 7.94
N TRP A 31 -0.35 -7.05 8.50
CA TRP A 31 0.78 -6.40 7.81
C TRP A 31 1.23 -7.12 6.53
N HIS A 32 1.06 -8.45 6.48
CA HIS A 32 1.37 -9.27 5.31
C HIS A 32 0.47 -8.92 4.13
N ASP A 33 -0.84 -8.93 4.34
CA ASP A 33 -1.83 -8.64 3.30
C ASP A 33 -1.76 -7.17 2.88
N ALA A 34 -1.55 -6.25 3.82
CA ALA A 34 -1.31 -4.84 3.52
C ALA A 34 -0.13 -4.66 2.56
N ALA A 35 1.02 -5.28 2.85
CA ALA A 35 2.20 -5.20 1.99
C ALA A 35 1.95 -5.84 0.61
N HIS A 36 1.22 -6.96 0.56
CA HIS A 36 0.87 -7.61 -0.70
C HIS A 36 0.00 -6.72 -1.60
N PHE A 37 -1.09 -6.16 -1.07
CA PHE A 37 -1.98 -5.31 -1.85
C PHE A 37 -1.30 -4.04 -2.35
N LEU A 38 -0.46 -3.41 -1.52
CA LEU A 38 0.29 -2.22 -1.91
C LEU A 38 1.31 -2.52 -3.01
N ARG A 39 2.04 -3.65 -2.95
CA ARG A 39 2.99 -4.04 -4.01
C ARG A 39 2.29 -4.25 -5.33
N ASN A 40 1.18 -4.98 -5.35
CA ASN A 40 0.41 -5.22 -6.56
C ASN A 40 -0.11 -3.90 -7.15
N ALA A 41 -0.59 -2.98 -6.32
CA ALA A 41 -1.06 -1.68 -6.77
C ALA A 41 0.07 -0.83 -7.38
N ALA A 42 1.26 -0.85 -6.77
CA ALA A 42 2.44 -0.17 -7.32
C ALA A 42 2.93 -0.80 -8.63
N ASP A 43 2.95 -2.14 -8.72
CA ASP A 43 3.35 -2.86 -9.92
C ASP A 43 2.41 -2.57 -11.09
N ASP A 44 1.09 -2.59 -10.84
CA ASP A 44 0.07 -2.30 -11.85
C ASP A 44 0.11 -0.83 -12.31
N ALA A 45 0.40 0.12 -11.40
CA ALA A 45 0.51 1.54 -11.74
C ALA A 45 1.80 1.91 -12.49
N GLY A 46 2.77 0.99 -12.58
CA GLY A 46 4.02 1.20 -13.32
C GLY A 46 4.92 2.29 -12.72
N ALA A 47 5.75 2.91 -13.57
CA ALA A 47 6.77 3.88 -13.14
C ALA A 47 6.20 5.28 -12.87
N THR A 48 5.27 5.39 -11.92
CA THR A 48 4.68 6.67 -11.48
C THR A 48 5.24 7.10 -10.12
N PRO A 49 5.26 8.41 -9.81
CA PRO A 49 5.64 8.90 -8.48
C PRO A 49 4.77 8.29 -7.37
N TRP A 50 3.47 8.09 -7.65
CA TRP A 50 2.54 7.44 -6.73
C TRP A 50 2.94 5.99 -6.44
N ALA A 51 3.31 5.21 -7.47
CA ALA A 51 3.75 3.84 -7.30
C ALA A 51 5.02 3.74 -6.43
N ALA A 52 5.94 4.70 -6.55
CA ALA A 52 7.14 4.76 -5.71
C ALA A 52 6.78 4.97 -4.23
N ASP A 53 5.86 5.88 -3.93
CA ASP A 53 5.38 6.12 -2.55
C ASP A 53 4.65 4.89 -1.98
N VAL A 54 3.79 4.25 -2.78
CA VAL A 54 3.07 3.02 -2.42
C VAL A 54 4.05 1.87 -2.13
N ARG A 55 5.12 1.75 -2.93
CA ARG A 55 6.13 0.70 -2.74
C ARG A 55 6.93 0.91 -1.46
N ALA A 56 7.31 2.15 -1.15
CA ALA A 56 7.95 2.49 0.13
C ALA A 56 7.05 2.14 1.33
N LEU A 57 5.74 2.37 1.21
CA LEU A 57 4.78 1.99 2.26
C LEU A 57 4.62 0.47 2.37
N ALA A 58 4.60 -0.24 1.25
CA ALA A 58 4.55 -1.70 1.25
C ALA A 58 5.76 -2.32 1.96
N ASP A 59 6.96 -1.76 1.75
CA ASP A 59 8.17 -2.20 2.42
C ASP A 59 8.13 -1.87 3.93
N ALA A 60 7.58 -0.72 4.30
CA ALA A 60 7.34 -0.40 5.71
C ALA A 60 6.35 -1.39 6.37
N CYS A 61 5.26 -1.78 5.68
CA CYS A 61 4.36 -2.82 6.16
C CYS A 61 5.07 -4.18 6.29
N ALA A 62 5.88 -4.55 5.30
CA ALA A 62 6.62 -5.81 5.33
C ALA A 62 7.64 -5.88 6.48
N ALA A 63 8.28 -4.76 6.81
CA ALA A 63 9.19 -4.68 7.96
C ALA A 63 8.50 -4.99 9.29
N ARG A 64 7.17 -4.75 9.41
CA ARG A 64 6.41 -5.03 10.64
C ARG A 64 6.08 -6.51 10.84
N ILE A 65 6.17 -7.32 9.77
CA ILE A 65 5.87 -8.77 9.83
C ILE A 65 6.87 -9.51 10.73
N GLY A 66 8.13 -9.07 10.77
CA GLY A 66 9.19 -9.68 11.57
C GLY A 66 9.35 -9.12 12.99
N THR A 67 8.54 -8.12 13.37
CA THR A 67 8.63 -7.44 14.67
C THR A 67 7.46 -7.77 15.61
N ALA A 68 6.66 -8.79 15.29
CA ALA A 68 5.51 -9.24 16.08
C ALA A 68 5.87 -10.39 17.03
#